data_AF-A0A1C4XFG6-F1
#
_entry.id   AF-A0A1C4XFG6-F1
#
_cell.length_a   1.000
_cell.length_b   1.000
_cell.length_c   1.000
_cell.angle_alpha   90.00
_cell.angle_beta   90.00
_cell.angle_gamma   90.00
#
_symmetry.space_group_name_H-M   'P 1'
#
loop_
_entity.id
_entity.type
_entity.pdbx_description
1 polymer ?
#
loop_
_entity_poly.entity_id
_entity_poly.type
_entity_poly.pdbx_seq_one_letter_code
_entity_poly.pdbx_strand_id
1 'polypeptide(L)' 'MGGVLPTLLLILAGVLVGGAVSLHRQGATRGAVVVTAVLAVLATAGGVLWLLPGEG' A
#
# COMPACT_ATOMS: atom_id res chain seq x y z
N MET A 1 18.73 10.21 5.26
CA MET A 1 17.66 10.03 4.26
C MET A 1 16.32 10.25 4.97
N GLY A 2 15.49 11.18 4.51
CA GLY A 2 14.31 11.63 5.26
C GLY A 2 13.23 10.56 5.38
N GLY A 3 12.83 10.21 6.60
CA GLY A 3 11.82 9.19 6.89
C GLY A 3 10.39 9.53 6.44
N VAL A 4 10.17 10.71 5.85
CA VAL A 4 8.85 11.15 5.40
C VAL A 4 8.30 10.23 4.31
N LEU A 5 9.11 9.85 3.33
CA LEU A 5 8.67 9.01 2.20
C LEU A 5 8.15 7.63 2.64
N PRO A 6 8.89 6.82 3.44
CA PRO A 6 8.38 5.53 3.89
C PRO A 6 7.12 5.67 4.76
N THR A 7 7.03 6.70 5.61
CA THR A 7 5.82 6.97 6.38
C THR A 7 4.62 7.23 5.47
N LEU A 8 4.77 8.04 4.42
CA LEU A 8 3.72 8.30 3.45
C LEU A 8 3.30 7.04 2.68
N LEU A 9 4.27 6.20 2.28
CA LEU A 9 3.97 4.92 1.60
C LEU A 9 3.16 3.99 2.50
N LEU A 10 3.49 3.91 3.79
CA LEU A 10 2.76 3.07 4.75
C LEU A 10 1.36 3.62 5.05
N ILE A 11 1.20 4.95 5.15
CA ILE A 11 -0.12 5.59 5.25
C ILE A 11 -0.97 5.25 4.01
N LEU A 12 -0.40 5.45 2.82
CA LEU A 12 -1.06 5.13 1.57
C LEU A 12 -1.44 3.64 1.49
N ALA A 13 -0.57 2.74 1.94
CA ALA A 13 -0.86 1.32 2.01
C ALA A 13 -2.10 1.04 2.86
N GLY A 14 -2.19 1.62 4.06
CA GLY A 14 -3.38 1.49 4.91
C GLY A 14 -4.66 2.00 4.25
N VAL A 15 -4.60 3.17 3.59
CA VAL A 15 -5.72 3.74 2.83
C VAL A 15 -6.14 2.82 1.69
N LEU A 16 -5.19 2.27 0.92
CA LEU A 16 -5.46 1.37 -0.20
C LEU A 16 -6.05 0.03 0.27
N VAL A 17 -5.59 -0.53 1.40
CA VAL A 17 -6.21 -1.73 1.99
C VAL A 17 -7.65 -1.45 2.38
N GLY A 18 -7.91 -0.34 3.08
CA GLY A 18 -9.27 0.09 3.42
C GLY A 18 -10.14 0.32 2.18
N GLY A 19 -9.56 0.94 1.14
CA GLY A 19 -10.19 1.15 -0.16
C GLY A 19 -10.54 -0.18 -0.86
N ALA A 20 -9.63 -1.14 -0.90
CA ALA A 20 -9.87 -2.45 -1.51
C ALA A 20 -10.97 -3.23 -0.79
N VAL A 21 -10.97 -3.23 0.55
CA VAL A 21 -12.03 -3.85 1.36
C VAL A 21 -13.37 -3.16 1.14
N SER A 22 -13.38 -1.82 1.12
CA SER A 22 -14.57 -1.03 0.86
C SER A 22 -15.14 -1.33 -0.52
N LEU A 23 -14.28 -1.38 -1.54
CA LEU A 23 -14.64 -1.64 -2.92
C LEU A 23 -15.19 -3.07 -3.12
N HIS A 24 -14.58 -4.04 -2.44
CA HIS A 24 -15.08 -5.41 -2.40
C HIS A 24 -16.48 -5.50 -1.78
N ARG A 25 -16.71 -4.80 -0.66
CA ARG A 25 -18.02 -4.75 0.01
C ARG A 25 -19.09 -4.02 -0.81
N GLN A 26 -18.70 -3.03 -1.60
CA GLN A 26 -19.58 -2.31 -2.52
C GLN A 26 -19.90 -3.09 -3.80
N GLY A 27 -19.36 -4.31 -3.96
CA GLY A 27 -19.62 -5.15 -5.14
C GLY A 27 -19.02 -4.58 -6.42
N ALA A 28 -17.96 -3.78 -6.34
CA ALA A 28 -17.35 -3.21 -7.54
C ALA A 28 -16.69 -4.28 -8.42
N THR A 29 -16.27 -3.87 -9.60
CA THR A 29 -15.64 -4.78 -10.56
C THR A 29 -14.40 -5.45 -9.96
N ARG A 30 -14.24 -6.75 -10.21
CA ARG A 30 -13.11 -7.54 -9.71
C ARG A 30 -11.77 -6.91 -10.09
N GLY A 31 -11.67 -6.36 -11.30
CA GLY A 31 -10.46 -5.68 -11.77
C GLY A 31 -10.06 -4.50 -10.88
N ALA A 32 -11.02 -3.66 -10.49
CA ALA A 32 -10.73 -2.51 -9.63
C ALA A 32 -10.27 -2.96 -8.24
N VAL A 33 -10.91 -3.97 -7.65
CA VAL A 33 -10.49 -4.55 -6.34
C VAL A 33 -9.08 -5.11 -6.40
N VAL A 34 -8.77 -5.88 -7.45
CA VAL A 34 -7.44 -6.51 -7.62
C VAL A 34 -6.37 -5.45 -7.82
N VAL A 35 -6.59 -4.46 -8.67
CA VAL A 35 -5.60 -3.39 -8.90
C VAL A 35 -5.34 -2.60 -7.62
N THR A 36 -6.37 -2.20 -6.87
CA THR A 36 -6.20 -1.50 -5.60
C THR A 36 -5.43 -2.35 -4.58
N ALA A 37 -5.73 -3.65 -4.50
CA ALA A 37 -5.01 -4.57 -3.62
C ALA A 37 -3.52 -4.72 -4.01
N VAL A 38 -3.22 -4.83 -5.30
CA VAL A 38 -1.83 -4.89 -5.79
C VAL A 38 -1.07 -3.63 -5.43
N LEU A 39 -1.67 -2.45 -5.63
CA LEU A 39 -1.04 -1.18 -5.24
C LEU A 39 -0.78 -1.10 -3.74
N ALA A 40 -1.71 -1.59 -2.91
CA ALA A 40 -1.52 -1.64 -1.46
C ALA A 40 -0.31 -2.48 -1.07
N VAL A 41 -0.13 -3.65 -1.72
CA VAL A 41 1.02 -4.53 -1.50
C VAL A 41 2.32 -3.85 -1.91
N LEU A 42 2.37 -3.19 -3.08
CA LEU A 42 3.55 -2.47 -3.54
C LEU A 42 3.93 -1.31 -2.62
N ALA A 43 2.95 -0.52 -2.16
CA ALA A 43 3.19 0.56 -1.21
C ALA A 43 3.72 0.04 0.14
N THR A 44 3.17 -1.08 0.61
CA THR A 44 3.66 -1.75 1.83
C THR A 44 5.11 -2.21 1.64
N ALA A 45 5.40 -2.93 0.56
CA ALA A 45 6.73 -3.44 0.26
C ALA A 45 7.74 -2.29 0.14
N GLY A 46 7.42 -1.23 -0.62
CA GLY A 46 8.30 -0.07 -0.77
C GLY A 46 8.54 0.66 0.55
N GLY A 47 7.49 0.88 1.36
CA GLY A 47 7.62 1.51 2.68
C GLY A 47 8.46 0.69 3.65
N VAL A 48 8.27 -0.62 3.68
CA VAL A 48 9.04 -1.53 4.55
C VAL A 48 10.49 -1.63 4.08
N LEU A 49 10.74 -1.90 2.79
CA LEU A 49 12.09 -2.05 2.25
C LEU A 49 12.95 -0.79 2.43
N TRP A 50 12.35 0.39 2.40
CA TRP A 50 13.06 1.65 2.65
C TRP A 50 13.45 1.83 4.12
N LEU A 51 12.66 1.26 5.05
CA LEU A 51 12.95 1.31 6.48
C LEU A 51 13.93 0.23 6.92
N LEU A 52 14.14 -0.81 6.11
CA LEU A 52 15.18 -1.80 6.39
C LEU A 52 16.55 -1.11 6.37
N PRO A 53 17.38 -1.31 7.41
CA PRO A 53 18.77 -0.86 7.38
C PRO A 53 19.44 -1.48 6.16
N GLY A 54 19.97 -0.65 5.25
CA GLY A 54 20.75 -1.14 4.13
C GLY A 54 21.96 -1.90 4.66
N GLU A 55 22.32 -3.00 4.00
CA GLU A 55 23.63 -3.60 4.20
C GLU A 55 24.69 -2.57 3.75
N GLY A 56 25.33 -1.90 4.72
CA GLY A 56 26.60 -1.16 4.56
C GLY A 56 26.60 0.03 3.61
#